data_AF-A0A920RL82-F1
#
_entry.id   AF-A0A920RL82-F1
#
_cell.length_a   1.000
_cell.length_b   1.000
_cell.length_c   1.000
_cell.angle_alpha   90.00
_cell.angle_beta   90.00
_cell.angle_gamma   90.00
#
_symmetry.space_group_name_H-M   'P 1'
#
loop_
_entity.id
_entity.type
_entity.pdbx_description
1 polymer ?
#
loop_
_entity_poly.entity_id
_entity_poly.type
_entity_poly.pdbx_seq_one_letter_code
_entity_poly.pdbx_strand_id
1 'polypeptide(L)' 'MVANNVLVSYANVSGIDKVLARMAERTRFISHMDQAGEELQHHYTDYDADFGLFFPELCKFASAERAIRGFR' A
#
# COMPACT_ATOMS: atom_id res chain seq x y z
N MET A 1 26.47 3.09 -2.06
CA MET A 1 25.06 3.51 -2.26
C MET A 1 24.29 3.08 -1.03
N VAL A 2 23.87 4.02 -0.18
CA VAL A 2 23.08 3.67 1.02
C VAL A 2 21.76 3.10 0.54
N ALA A 3 21.44 1.88 0.96
CA ALA A 3 20.14 1.29 0.72
C ALA A 3 19.12 2.10 1.53
N ASN A 4 18.52 3.13 0.93
CA ASN A 4 17.32 3.72 1.51
C ASN A 4 16.29 2.59 1.57
N ASN A 5 16.00 2.12 2.78
CA ASN A 5 14.99 1.10 2.98
C ASN A 5 13.62 1.76 2.80
N VAL A 6 13.19 1.89 1.55
CA VAL A 6 11.92 2.51 1.16
C VAL A 6 10.76 1.82 1.87
N LEU A 7 10.89 0.52 2.20
CA LEU A 7 9.90 -0.22 2.99
C LEU A 7 9.67 0.38 4.38
N VAL A 8 10.71 0.90 5.03
CA VAL A 8 10.57 1.56 6.33
C VAL A 8 9.81 2.88 6.20
N SER A 9 9.96 3.58 5.07
CA SER A 9 9.19 4.81 4.83
C SER A 9 7.68 4.55 4.75
N TYR A 10 7.25 3.38 4.26
CA TYR A 10 5.82 3.07 4.21
C TYR A 10 5.19 2.78 5.59
N ALA A 11 5.98 2.68 6.67
CA ALA A 11 5.46 2.41 8.01
C ALA A 11 4.63 3.57 8.61
N ASN A 12 4.72 4.78 8.04
CA ASN A 12 3.93 5.94 8.47
C ASN A 12 3.57 6.84 7.28
N VAL A 13 2.47 7.58 7.41
CA VAL A 13 1.94 8.41 6.31
C VAL A 13 2.96 9.43 5.78
N SER A 14 3.75 10.07 6.65
CA SER A 14 4.77 11.03 6.19
C SER A 14 5.84 10.39 5.31
N GLY A 15 6.19 9.13 5.58
CA GLY A 15 7.12 8.40 4.74
C GLY A 15 6.47 7.89 3.45
N ILE A 16 5.19 7.50 3.46
CA ILE A 16 4.41 7.21 2.26
C ILE A 16 4.40 8.43 1.34
N ASP A 17 4.03 9.59 1.88
CA ASP A 17 3.96 10.87 1.18
C ASP A 17 5.29 11.24 0.50
N LYS A 18 6.40 11.17 1.26
CA LYS A 18 7.75 11.42 0.72
C LYS A 18 8.14 10.47 -0.41
N VAL A 19 7.75 9.20 -0.34
CA VAL A 19 8.10 8.23 -1.37
C VAL A 19 7.26 8.49 -2.62
N LEU A 20 5.96 8.73 -2.45
CA LEU A 20 5.03 8.93 -3.55
C LEU A 20 5.23 10.28 -4.25
N ALA A 21 5.60 11.35 -3.54
CA ALA A 21 6.02 12.61 -4.15
C ALA A 21 7.24 12.43 -5.06
N ARG A 22 8.25 11.65 -4.62
CA ARG A 22 9.44 11.35 -5.46
C ARG A 22 9.11 10.44 -6.65
N MET A 23 8.06 9.62 -6.54
CA MET A 23 7.55 8.85 -7.67
C MET A 23 6.82 9.78 -8.65
N ALA A 24 5.98 10.70 -8.15
CA ALA A 24 5.29 11.71 -8.94
C ALA A 24 6.26 12.50 -9.83
N GLU A 25 7.36 13.01 -9.25
CA GLU A 25 8.43 13.73 -9.97
C GLU A 25 9.03 12.93 -11.15
N ARG A 26 9.09 11.60 -11.04
CA ARG A 26 9.66 10.71 -12.06
C ARG A 26 8.63 10.20 -13.06
N THR A 27 7.35 10.49 -12.84
CA THR A 27 6.28 10.01 -13.70
C THR A 27 6.20 10.90 -14.94
N ARG A 28 6.03 10.30 -16.13
CA ARG A 28 5.94 11.05 -17.40
C ARG A 28 4.66 11.90 -17.51
N PHE A 29 3.64 11.57 -16.73
CA PHE A 29 2.34 12.22 -16.71
C PHE A 29 1.99 12.65 -15.28
N ILE A 30 1.01 13.54 -15.14
CA ILE A 30 0.52 13.99 -13.83
C ILE A 30 -0.19 12.83 -13.14
N SER A 31 0.45 12.23 -12.14
CA SER A 31 -0.03 11.05 -11.43
C SER A 31 -0.74 11.36 -10.12
N HIS A 32 -0.67 12.60 -9.62
CA HIS A 32 -1.22 13.03 -8.33
C HIS A 32 -0.72 12.21 -7.11
N MET A 33 0.38 11.46 -7.28
CA MET A 33 0.95 10.64 -6.22
C MET A 33 1.52 11.48 -5.07
N ASP A 34 1.86 12.74 -5.33
CA ASP A 34 2.23 13.75 -4.35
C ASP A 34 1.08 14.14 -3.41
N GLN A 35 -0.16 13.81 -3.75
CA GLN A 35 -1.35 14.07 -2.91
C GLN A 35 -1.81 12.85 -2.11
N ALA A 36 -1.15 11.70 -2.30
CA ALA A 36 -1.59 10.44 -1.72
C ALA A 36 -1.51 10.39 -0.19
N GLY A 37 -0.60 11.15 0.44
CA GLY A 37 -0.53 11.25 1.89
C GLY A 37 -1.74 11.93 2.52
N GLU A 38 -2.19 13.03 1.90
CA GLU A 38 -3.39 13.77 2.31
C GLU A 38 -4.64 12.90 2.12
N GLU A 39 -4.74 12.25 0.96
CA GLU A 39 -5.88 11.38 0.65
C GLU A 39 -6.00 10.20 1.63
N LEU A 40 -4.87 9.55 1.91
CA LEU A 40 -4.82 8.46 2.88
C LEU A 40 -5.24 8.92 4.28
N GLN A 41 -4.92 10.15 4.68
CA GLN A 41 -5.37 10.69 5.97
C GLN A 41 -6.86 11.01 5.97
N HIS A 42 -7.37 11.58 4.88
CA HIS A 42 -8.77 11.98 4.78
C HIS A 42 -9.71 10.76 4.81
N HIS A 43 -9.32 9.67 4.15
CA HIS A 43 -10.12 8.45 4.03
C HIS A 43 -9.59 7.25 4.83
N TYR A 44 -8.73 7.47 5.83
CA TYR A 44 -8.11 6.38 6.57
C TYR A 44 -9.14 5.41 7.17
N THR A 45 -10.21 5.95 7.75
CA THR A 45 -11.29 5.17 8.36
C THR A 45 -12.03 4.32 7.34
N ASP A 46 -12.24 4.83 6.13
CA ASP A 46 -12.94 4.11 5.05
C ASP A 46 -12.06 2.95 4.55
N TYR A 47 -10.76 3.21 4.33
CA TYR A 47 -9.80 2.17 3.96
C TYR A 47 -9.65 1.09 5.05
N ASP A 48 -9.63 1.48 6.33
CA ASP A 48 -9.54 0.53 7.45
C ASP A 48 -10.79 -0.37 7.51
N ALA A 49 -11.98 0.20 7.30
CA ALA A 49 -13.23 -0.56 7.24
C ALA A 49 -13.23 -1.54 6.06
N ASP A 50 -12.89 -1.07 4.86
CA ASP A 50 -12.80 -1.91 3.65
C ASP A 50 -11.76 -3.02 3.83
N PHE A 51 -10.60 -2.70 4.41
CA PHE A 51 -9.56 -3.69 4.70
C PHE A 51 -10.05 -4.73 5.71
N GLY A 52 -10.72 -4.29 6.77
CA GLY A 52 -11.29 -5.16 7.80
C GLY A 52 -12.34 -6.14 7.24
N LEU A 53 -13.10 -5.72 6.22
CA LEU A 53 -14.06 -6.56 5.52
C LEU A 53 -13.38 -7.52 4.53
N PHE A 54 -12.43 -7.02 3.73
CA PHE A 54 -11.81 -7.78 2.64
C PHE A 54 -10.72 -8.75 3.10
N PHE A 55 -9.86 -8.35 4.04
CA PHE A 55 -8.68 -9.14 4.41
C PHE A 55 -9.01 -10.56 4.91
N PRO A 56 -10.06 -10.78 5.73
CA PRO A 56 -10.47 -12.14 6.10
C PRO A 56 -10.88 -13.00 4.90
N GLU A 57 -11.51 -12.42 3.88
CA GLU A 57 -11.87 -13.13 2.65
C GLU A 57 -10.63 -13.51 1.85
N LEU A 58 -9.68 -12.59 1.72
CA LEU A 58 -8.39 -12.85 1.09
C LEU A 58 -7.64 -13.99 1.79
N CYS A 59 -7.60 -14.01 3.13
CA CYS A 59 -6.98 -15.10 3.90
C CYS A 59 -7.65 -16.46 3.64
N LYS A 60 -8.99 -16.49 3.58
CA LYS A 60 -9.75 -17.71 3.26
C LYS A 60 -9.42 -18.20 1.85
N PHE A 61 -9.45 -17.30 0.87
CA PHE A 61 -9.09 -17.60 -0.52
C PHE A 61 -7.66 -18.13 -0.63
N ALA A 62 -6.68 -17.43 -0.06
CA ALA A 62 -5.27 -17.84 -0.12
C ALA A 62 -5.03 -19.21 0.55
N SER A 63 -5.73 -19.49 1.66
CA SER A 63 -5.64 -20.78 2.35
C SER A 63 -6.24 -21.90 1.52
N ALA A 64 -7.39 -21.65 0.87
CA ALA A 64 -8.01 -22.60 -0.04
C ALA A 64 -7.12 -22.87 -1.26
N GLU A 65 -6.59 -21.82 -1.90
CA GLU A 65 -5.66 -21.97 -3.03
C GLU A 65 -4.41 -22.74 -2.63
N ARG A 66 -3.84 -22.50 -1.43
CA ARG A 66 -2.67 -23.26 -0.93
C ARG A 66 -3.00 -24.74 -0.74
N ALA A 67 -4.19 -25.05 -0.23
CA ALA A 67 -4.65 -26.42 -0.04
C ALA A 67 -4.90 -27.14 -1.37
N ILE A 68 -5.46 -26.44 -2.36
CA ILE A 68 -5.76 -26.97 -3.70
C ILE A 68 -4.49 -27.18 -4.52
N ARG A 69 -3.59 -26.19 -4.52
CA ARG A 69 -2.40 -26.20 -5.39
C ARG A 69 -1.23 -26.97 -4.80
N GLY A 70 -1.32 -27.42 -3.55
CA GLY A 70 -0.29 -28.22 -2.90
C GLY A 70 1.10 -27.62 -3.11
N PHE A 71 1.28 -26.36 -2.73
CA PHE A 71 2.62 -25.76 -2.73
C PHE A 71 3.46 -26.49 -1.67
N ARG A 72 4.24 -27.47 -2.14
CA ARG A 72 5.35 -28.08 -1.42
C ARG A 72 6.55 -27.14 -1.43
#